data_AF-A0A8C4L472-F1
#
_entry.id   AF-A0A8C4L472-F1
#
_cell.length_a   1.000
_cell.length_b   1.000
_cell.length_c   1.000
_cell.angle_alpha   90.00
_cell.angle_beta   90.00
_cell.angle_gamma   90.00
#
_symmetry.space_group_name_H-M   'P 1'
#
loop_
_entity.id
_entity.type
_entity.pdbx_description
1 polymer ?
#
loop_
_entity_poly.entity_id
_entity_poly.type
_entity_poly.pdbx_seq_one_letter_code
_entity_poly.pdbx_strand_id
1 'polypeptide(L)'
;MIKKGVKVTALCHLMASLSKPRHSCSLRCLIEHTKFLQDMIQEVCGFALNEWCTVELLSASKDKPVIKLIKKREGTHCTKRKQEELSNVLATMEKAAAKRIEPPTPTPLIIRTSQKKKKNTYKMELKHITQ
;
A
#
# COMPACT_ATOMS: atom_id res chain seq x y z
N MET A 1 -36.45 3.00 38.11
CA MET A 1 -36.91 4.14 37.29
C MET A 1 -35.76 5.13 37.13
N ILE A 2 -34.89 4.96 36.12
CA ILE A 2 -33.83 5.94 35.85
C ILE A 2 -34.45 7.01 34.95
N LYS A 3 -34.62 8.22 35.50
CA LYS A 3 -35.20 9.36 34.77
C LYS A 3 -34.30 9.66 33.57
N LYS A 4 -34.86 9.49 32.37
CA LYS A 4 -34.27 9.95 31.11
C LYS A 4 -34.04 11.45 31.23
N GLY A 5 -32.78 11.87 31.19
CA GLY A 5 -32.41 13.27 31.12
C GLY A 5 -33.10 13.95 29.94
N VAL A 6 -33.41 15.23 30.15
CA VAL A 6 -34.03 16.15 29.21
C VAL A 6 -33.49 15.91 27.79
N LYS A 7 -34.41 15.70 26.83
CA LYS A 7 -34.07 15.75 25.40
C LYS A 7 -33.71 17.20 25.06
N VAL A 8 -32.49 17.63 25.39
CA VAL A 8 -31.89 18.80 24.76
C VAL A 8 -31.81 18.41 23.29
N THR A 9 -32.70 19.00 22.49
CA THR A 9 -32.86 18.72 21.08
C THR A 9 -31.48 18.61 20.44
N ALA A 10 -31.27 17.56 19.64
CA ALA A 10 -30.05 17.27 18.91
C ALA A 10 -29.71 18.33 17.82
N LEU A 11 -30.00 19.60 18.08
CA LEU A 11 -29.49 20.76 17.34
C LEU A 11 -27.96 20.79 17.38
N CYS A 12 -27.34 20.23 18.42
CA CYS A 12 -25.88 20.11 18.52
C CYS A 12 -25.30 19.10 17.50
N HIS A 13 -26.06 18.10 17.05
CA HIS A 13 -25.59 17.16 16.02
C HIS A 13 -25.67 17.74 14.61
N LEU A 14 -26.66 18.60 14.34
CA LEU A 14 -26.84 19.25 13.04
C LEU A 14 -25.92 20.48 12.86
N MET A 15 -25.54 21.16 13.94
CA MET A 15 -24.58 22.28 13.88
C MET A 15 -23.11 21.84 13.87
N ALA A 16 -22.80 20.61 14.31
CA ALA A 16 -21.43 20.09 14.32
C ALA A 16 -20.84 19.92 12.90
N SER A 17 -21.68 19.69 11.89
CA SER A 17 -21.25 19.61 10.48
C SER A 17 -21.01 20.98 9.82
N LEU A 18 -21.45 22.09 10.45
CA LEU A 18 -21.27 23.45 9.94
C LEU A 18 -20.08 24.19 10.57
N SER A 19 -19.53 23.68 11.68
CA SER A 19 -18.37 24.30 12.33
C SER A 19 -17.06 23.76 11.75
N LYS A 20 -16.17 24.67 11.32
CA LYS A 20 -14.83 24.32 10.86
C LYS A 20 -14.12 23.53 11.98
N PRO A 21 -13.49 22.38 11.68
CA PRO A 21 -12.76 21.62 12.68
C PRO A 21 -11.69 22.51 13.34
N ARG A 22 -11.52 22.34 14.65
CA ARG A 22 -10.54 23.13 15.40
C ARG A 22 -9.13 22.88 14.84
N HIS A 23 -8.30 23.92 14.79
CA HIS A 23 -6.90 23.81 14.35
C HIS A 23 -6.11 22.74 15.14
N SER A 24 -6.45 22.50 16.42
CA SER A 24 -5.83 21.42 17.21
C SER A 24 -6.08 20.01 16.66
N CYS A 25 -7.18 19.81 15.93
CA CYS A 25 -7.51 18.52 15.31
C CYS A 25 -6.75 18.29 14.00
N SER A 26 -6.38 19.35 13.27
CA SER A 26 -5.58 19.24 12.02
C SER A 26 -4.10 18.95 12.28
N LEU A 27 -3.60 19.11 13.51
CA LEU A 27 -2.22 18.79 13.90
C LEU A 27 -1.86 17.30 13.81
N ARG A 28 -2.85 16.41 13.65
CA ARG A 28 -2.62 14.96 13.47
C ARG A 28 -2.39 14.56 12.02
N CYS A 29 -2.55 15.49 11.08
CA CYS A 29 -2.31 15.24 9.67
C CYS A 29 -0.84 15.52 9.33
N LEU A 30 -0.20 14.59 8.62
CA LEU A 30 1.13 14.82 8.06
C LEU A 30 1.03 15.78 6.88
N ILE A 31 1.84 16.85 6.93
CA ILE A 31 1.99 17.82 5.85
C ILE A 31 2.90 17.21 4.77
N GLU A 32 2.60 17.47 3.49
CA GLU A 32 3.35 16.92 2.35
C GLU A 32 4.86 17.21 2.42
N HIS A 33 5.23 18.44 2.83
CA HIS A 33 6.64 18.81 3.04
C HIS A 33 7.32 17.95 4.12
N THR A 34 6.63 17.62 5.21
CA THR A 34 7.19 16.79 6.27
C THR A 34 7.39 15.34 5.82
N LYS A 35 6.49 14.80 4.99
CA LYS A 35 6.64 13.45 4.41
C LYS A 35 7.87 13.38 3.51
N PHE A 36 8.04 14.36 2.61
CA PHE A 36 9.20 14.46 1.74
C PHE A 36 10.52 14.50 2.51
N LEU A 37 10.59 15.29 3.59
CA LEU A 37 11.77 15.34 4.44
C LEU A 37 12.03 14.00 5.17
N GLN A 38 10.99 13.31 5.64
CA GLN A 38 11.13 12.00 6.28
C GLN A 38 11.67 10.94 5.31
N ASP A 39 11.16 10.92 4.07
CA ASP A 39 11.63 10.00 3.03
C ASP A 39 13.12 10.25 2.69
N MET A 40 13.51 11.52 2.56
CA MET A 40 14.90 11.90 2.30
C MET A 40 15.84 11.51 3.47
N ILE A 41 15.43 11.74 4.72
CA ILE A 41 16.22 11.34 5.89
C ILE A 41 16.37 9.82 5.96
N GLN A 42 15.30 9.07 5.67
CA GLN A 42 15.35 7.61 5.67
C GLN A 42 16.30 7.05 4.59
N GLU A 43 16.36 7.69 3.42
CA GLU A 43 17.30 7.32 2.35
C GLU A 43 18.76 7.58 2.75
N VAL A 44 19.04 8.70 3.44
CA VAL A 44 20.40 9.08 3.84
C VAL A 44 20.89 8.29 5.07
N CYS A 45 20.07 8.17 6.11
CA CYS A 45 20.45 7.54 7.37
C CYS A 45 20.29 6.01 7.36
N GLY A 46 19.40 5.48 6.52
CA GLY A 46 19.09 4.04 6.46
C GLY A 46 18.31 3.53 7.68
N PHE A 47 18.17 2.20 7.78
CA PHE A 47 17.47 1.53 8.88
C PHE A 47 18.38 1.27 10.08
N ALA A 48 17.81 1.32 11.28
CA ALA A 48 18.49 0.90 12.50
C ALA A 48 18.58 -0.64 12.62
N LEU A 49 19.49 -1.14 13.45
CA LEU A 49 19.77 -2.59 13.59
C LEU A 49 18.51 -3.42 13.94
N ASN A 50 17.59 -2.87 14.72
CA ASN A 50 16.31 -3.51 15.07
C ASN A 50 15.33 -3.61 13.89
N GLU A 51 15.31 -2.61 13.03
CA GLU A 51 14.49 -2.53 11.83
C GLU A 51 15.03 -3.51 10.79
N TRP A 52 16.35 -3.58 10.60
CA TRP A 52 17.00 -4.58 9.74
C TRP A 52 16.67 -6.01 10.13
N CYS A 53 16.85 -6.39 11.41
CA CYS A 53 16.50 -7.74 11.87
C CYS A 53 15.01 -8.06 11.66
N THR A 54 14.15 -7.05 11.68
CA THR A 54 12.71 -7.24 11.47
C THR A 54 12.37 -7.41 9.99
N VAL A 55 13.01 -6.63 9.10
CA VAL A 55 12.90 -6.76 7.65
C VAL A 55 13.36 -8.15 7.18
N GLU A 56 14.49 -8.64 7.70
CA GLU A 56 15.01 -9.98 7.39
C GLU A 56 14.02 -11.08 7.79
N LEU A 57 13.43 -10.94 8.97
CA LEU A 57 12.47 -11.91 9.51
C LEU A 57 11.12 -11.88 8.80
N LEU A 58 10.71 -10.69 8.33
CA LEU A 58 9.52 -10.49 7.50
C LEU A 58 9.71 -11.05 6.09
N SER A 59 10.89 -10.89 5.50
CA SER A 59 11.25 -11.55 4.24
C SER A 59 11.16 -13.08 4.35
N ALA A 60 11.58 -13.64 5.48
CA ALA A 60 11.40 -15.06 5.80
C ALA A 60 9.96 -15.47 6.16
N SER A 61 8.98 -14.55 6.05
CA SER A 61 7.55 -14.76 6.38
C SER A 61 7.30 -15.28 7.81
N LYS A 62 8.13 -14.86 8.78
CA LYS A 62 8.01 -15.27 10.19
C LYS A 62 7.35 -14.17 11.01
N ASP A 63 6.02 -14.11 11.00
CA ASP A 63 5.27 -13.04 11.70
C ASP A 63 5.31 -13.12 13.23
N LYS A 64 5.26 -14.34 13.78
CA LYS A 64 5.25 -14.56 15.24
C LYS A 64 6.51 -14.00 15.93
N PRO A 65 7.74 -14.26 15.44
CA PRO A 65 8.92 -13.69 16.07
C PRO A 65 9.10 -12.19 15.77
N VAL A 66 8.60 -11.67 14.64
CA VAL A 66 8.54 -10.22 14.37
C VAL A 66 7.76 -9.50 15.47
N ILE A 67 6.55 -9.98 15.76
CA ILE A 67 5.69 -9.41 16.81
C ILE A 67 6.36 -9.47 18.18
N LYS A 68 7.10 -10.55 18.49
CA LYS A 68 7.84 -10.68 19.76
C LYS A 68 9.00 -9.69 19.86
N LEU A 69 9.76 -9.50 18.78
CA LEU A 69 10.88 -8.55 18.72
C LEU A 69 10.40 -7.11 18.92
N ILE A 70 9.38 -6.69 18.16
CA ILE A 70 8.85 -5.33 18.25
C ILE A 70 8.23 -5.09 19.63
N LYS A 71 7.44 -6.04 20.16
CA LYS A 71 6.87 -5.91 21.52
C LYS A 71 7.94 -5.78 22.61
N LYS A 72 9.07 -6.47 22.49
CA LYS A 72 10.18 -6.38 23.46
C LYS A 72 10.86 -5.01 23.45
N ARG A 73 10.81 -4.28 22.34
CA ARG A 73 11.51 -3.00 22.16
C ARG A 73 10.58 -1.79 22.31
N GLU A 74 9.47 -1.76 21.56
CA GLU A 74 8.57 -0.60 21.48
C GLU A 74 7.24 -0.80 22.23
N GLY A 75 7.00 -2.01 22.74
CA GLY A 75 5.78 -2.36 23.45
C GLY A 75 4.58 -2.61 22.53
N THR A 76 3.41 -2.79 23.16
CA THR A 76 2.20 -3.31 22.48
C THR A 76 1.53 -2.30 21.55
N HIS A 77 1.60 -1.01 21.84
CA HIS A 77 0.86 0.04 21.12
C HIS A 77 1.41 0.31 19.71
N CYS A 78 2.74 0.25 19.53
CA CYS A 78 3.40 0.48 18.25
C CYS A 78 3.60 -0.79 17.42
N THR A 79 3.32 -1.98 17.96
CA THR A 79 3.66 -3.26 17.30
C THR A 79 3.08 -3.37 15.89
N LYS A 80 1.78 -3.10 15.75
CA LYS A 80 1.08 -3.23 14.46
C LYS A 80 1.58 -2.20 13.45
N ARG A 81 1.74 -0.96 13.92
CA ARG A 81 2.18 0.17 13.10
C ARG A 81 3.56 -0.09 12.49
N LYS A 82 4.52 -0.53 13.31
CA LYS A 82 5.89 -0.82 12.83
C LYS A 82 5.95 -1.99 11.85
N GLN A 83 5.16 -3.04 12.08
CA GLN A 83 5.10 -4.16 11.15
C GLN A 83 4.59 -3.71 9.78
N GLU A 84 3.58 -2.84 9.76
CA GLU A 84 3.00 -2.30 8.53
C GLU A 84 3.95 -1.34 7.80
N GLU A 85 4.66 -0.48 8.54
CA GLU A 85 5.72 0.38 8.01
C GLU A 85 6.84 -0.43 7.33
N LEU A 86 7.34 -1.48 7.98
CA LEU A 86 8.42 -2.32 7.44
C LEU A 86 7.95 -3.21 6.27
N SER A 87 6.69 -3.66 6.28
CA SER A 87 6.09 -4.37 5.15
C SER A 87 5.99 -3.48 3.90
N ASN A 88 5.61 -2.21 4.09
CA ASN A 88 5.55 -1.24 3.00
C ASN A 88 6.92 -0.95 2.40
N VAL A 89 7.96 -0.90 3.24
CA VAL A 89 9.36 -0.77 2.79
C VAL A 89 9.74 -1.96 1.91
N LEU A 90 9.49 -3.19 2.37
CA LEU A 90 9.85 -4.40 1.63
C LEU A 90 9.14 -4.46 0.27
N ALA A 91 7.84 -4.16 0.24
CA ALA A 91 7.08 -4.07 -1.00
C ALA A 91 7.61 -2.98 -1.95
N THR A 92 8.13 -1.86 -1.41
CA THR A 92 8.75 -0.80 -2.22
C THR A 92 10.08 -1.26 -2.81
N MET A 93 10.90 -1.96 -2.03
CA MET A 93 12.16 -2.54 -2.49
C MET A 93 11.93 -3.59 -3.60
N GLU A 94 10.96 -4.48 -3.44
CA GLU A 94 10.59 -5.48 -4.45
C GLU A 94 10.11 -4.83 -5.75
N LYS A 95 9.26 -3.81 -5.65
CA LYS A 95 8.81 -3.04 -6.82
C LYS A 95 9.95 -2.30 -7.52
N ALA A 96 10.89 -1.75 -6.75
CA ALA A 96 12.07 -1.10 -7.32
C ALA A 96 12.98 -2.11 -8.02
N ALA A 97 13.16 -3.31 -7.45
CA ALA A 97 13.94 -4.38 -8.07
C ALA A 97 13.29 -4.86 -9.38
N ALA A 98 11.96 -5.06 -9.41
CA ALA A 98 11.23 -5.44 -10.63
C ALA A 98 11.41 -4.41 -11.76
N LYS A 99 11.37 -3.11 -11.45
CA LYS A 99 11.62 -2.03 -12.43
C LYS A 99 13.04 -2.01 -12.98
N ARG A 100 14.03 -2.50 -12.23
CA ARG A 100 15.43 -2.59 -12.70
C ARG A 100 15.67 -3.80 -13.60
N ILE A 101 14.88 -4.86 -13.44
CA ILE A 101 14.97 -6.09 -14.23
C ILE A 101 14.25 -5.95 -15.58
N GLU A 102 13.27 -5.05 -15.70
CA GLU A 102 12.66 -4.65 -16.97
C GLU A 102 13.62 -3.72 -17.77
N PRO A 103 14.19 -4.14 -18.92
CA PRO A 103 14.88 -3.21 -19.80
C PRO A 103 13.88 -2.18 -20.36
N PRO A 104 14.29 -0.93 -20.65
CA PRO A 104 13.42 0.04 -21.30
C PRO A 104 13.04 -0.49 -22.68
N THR A 105 11.84 -1.06 -22.81
CA THR A 105 11.29 -1.41 -24.10
C THR A 105 10.81 -0.13 -24.77
N PRO A 106 11.36 0.25 -25.95
CA PRO A 106 10.78 1.34 -26.71
C PRO A 106 9.52 0.83 -27.43
N THR A 107 8.39 1.47 -27.12
CA THR A 107 7.13 1.55 -27.91
C THR A 107 6.21 0.31 -28.05
N PRO A 108 4.87 0.54 -28.15
CA PRO A 108 3.88 -0.52 -28.32
C PRO A 108 3.81 -0.94 -29.80
N LEU A 109 4.39 -2.10 -30.15
CA LEU A 109 4.30 -2.62 -31.50
C LEU A 109 2.90 -3.21 -31.80
N ILE A 110 2.28 -2.59 -32.79
CA ILE A 110 1.07 -2.94 -33.53
C ILE A 110 1.24 -4.35 -34.13
N ILE A 111 0.97 -5.40 -33.37
CA ILE A 111 0.85 -6.78 -33.90
C ILE A 111 -0.29 -7.52 -33.19
N ARG A 112 -1.53 -7.04 -33.36
CA ARG A 112 -2.74 -7.82 -32.99
C ARG A 112 -3.67 -8.09 -34.18
N THR A 113 -3.41 -7.56 -35.36
CA THR A 113 -4.34 -7.68 -36.51
C THR A 113 -3.94 -8.74 -37.55
N SER A 114 -2.70 -9.27 -37.55
CA SER A 114 -2.28 -10.23 -38.59
C SER A 114 -2.60 -11.72 -38.31
N GLN A 115 -2.72 -12.15 -37.05
CA GLN A 115 -2.95 -13.57 -36.74
C GLN A 115 -4.41 -14.02 -36.94
N LYS A 116 -5.37 -13.09 -36.94
CA LYS A 116 -6.80 -13.41 -37.09
C LYS A 116 -7.20 -13.69 -38.54
N LYS A 117 -6.48 -13.12 -39.52
CA LYS A 117 -6.72 -13.39 -40.96
C LYS A 117 -6.20 -14.77 -41.38
N LYS A 118 -5.00 -15.16 -40.94
CA LYS A 118 -4.43 -16.48 -41.28
C LYS A 118 -5.20 -17.66 -40.69
N LYS A 119 -5.64 -17.60 -39.42
CA LYS A 119 -6.39 -18.72 -38.82
C LYS A 119 -7.76 -18.99 -39.46
N ASN A 120 -8.35 -18.00 -40.14
CA ASN A 120 -9.68 -18.16 -40.75
C ASN A 120 -9.63 -18.79 -42.15
N THR A 121 -8.51 -18.66 -42.88
CA THR A 121 -8.31 -19.30 -44.18
C THR A 121 -8.14 -20.82 -44.05
N TYR A 122 -7.38 -21.32 -43.08
CA TYR A 122 -7.19 -22.77 -42.89
C TYR A 122 -8.47 -23.51 -42.45
N LYS A 123 -9.48 -22.78 -41.95
CA LYS A 123 -10.77 -23.37 -41.53
C LYS A 123 -11.80 -23.43 -42.66
N MET A 124 -11.59 -22.68 -43.75
CA MET A 124 -12.40 -22.73 -44.97
C MET A 124 -11.90 -23.82 -45.93
N GLU A 125 -10.58 -23.94 -46.09
CA GLU A 125 -9.93 -24.95 -46.95
C GLU A 125 -10.25 -26.39 -46.50
N LEU A 126 -10.25 -26.67 -45.18
CA LEU A 126 -10.53 -28.01 -44.66
C LEU A 126 -12.00 -28.45 -44.78
N LYS A 127 -12.94 -27.53 -45.03
CA LYS A 127 -14.36 -27.87 -45.23
C LYS A 127 -14.67 -28.34 -46.65
N HIS A 128 -13.84 -27.97 -47.63
CA HIS A 128 -14.01 -28.40 -49.02
C HIS A 128 -13.35 -29.75 -49.34
N ILE A 129 -12.45 -30.22 -48.48
CA ILE A 129 -11.76 -31.51 -48.64
C ILE A 129 -12.57 -32.67 -48.00
N THR A 130 -13.58 -32.34 -47.18
CA THR A 130 -14.37 -33.32 -46.43
C THR A 130 -15.85 -33.32 -46.86
N GLN A 131 -16.10 -33.40 -48.17
CA GLN A 131 -17.39 -33.77 -48.78
C GLN A 131 -17.19 -34.89 -49.78
#